data_AF-A0A1B0C7D1-F1
#
_entry.id   AF-A0A1B0C7D1-F1
#
_cell.length_a   1.000
_cell.length_b   1.000
_cell.length_c   1.000
_cell.angle_alpha   90.00
_cell.angle_beta   90.00
_cell.angle_gamma   90.00
#
_symmetry.space_group_name_H-M   'P 1'
#
loop_
_entity.id
_entity.type
_entity.pdbx_description
1 polymer ?
#
loop_
_entity_poly.entity_id
_entity_poly.type
_entity_poly.pdbx_seq_one_letter_code
_entity_poly.pdbx_strand_id
1 'polypeptide(L)'
;MNIVLNREIEILETHIATLGSISSISPYVGLLGTVWGIMNVFYKINEHVNFTIQTIAPDISDSLSTTAMSLFVAIPALVGFNKLSVEKKISRTKKL
;
A
#
# COMPACT_ATOMS: atom_id res chain seq x y z
N MET A 1 -0.56 23.18 31.19
CA MET A 1 -1.23 21.88 30.96
C MET A 1 -1.67 21.69 29.50
N ASN A 2 -2.31 22.66 28.85
CA ASN A 2 -2.77 22.54 27.45
C ASN A 2 -1.65 22.35 26.40
N ILE A 3 -0.45 22.88 26.66
CA ILE A 3 0.68 22.83 25.72
C ILE A 3 1.19 21.39 25.53
N VAL A 4 1.20 20.59 26.60
CA VAL A 4 1.64 19.18 26.57
C VAL A 4 0.62 18.31 25.83
N LEU A 5 -0.67 18.51 26.11
CA LEU A 5 -1.77 17.82 25.41
C LEU A 5 -1.78 18.12 23.91
N ASN A 6 -1.58 19.39 23.53
CA ASN A 6 -1.52 19.76 22.12
C ASN A 6 -0.33 19.10 21.39
N ARG A 7 0.82 18.95 22.08
CA ARG A 7 1.98 18.25 21.54
C ARG A 7 1.73 16.76 21.33
N GLU A 8 1.05 16.11 22.27
CA GLU A 8 0.67 14.69 22.13
C GLU A 8 -0.34 14.46 21.01
N ILE A 9 -1.31 15.36 20.86
CA ILE A 9 -2.27 15.34 19.75
C ILE A 9 -1.54 15.47 18.42
N GLU A 10 -0.59 16.39 18.30
CA GLU A 10 0.21 16.57 17.08
C GLU A 10 0.95 15.29 16.67
N ILE A 11 1.54 14.58 17.63
CA ILE A 11 2.18 13.27 17.40
C ILE A 11 1.16 12.23 16.92
N LEU A 12 -0.04 12.17 17.51
CA LEU A 12 -1.08 11.25 17.05
C LEU A 12 -1.55 11.60 15.63
N GLU A 13 -1.64 12.89 15.30
CA GLU A 13 -2.01 13.36 13.96
C GLU A 13 -0.99 12.93 12.89
N THR A 14 0.32 12.93 13.21
CA THR A 14 1.33 12.45 12.27
C THR A 14 1.19 10.95 12.00
N HIS A 15 0.91 10.13 13.02
CA HIS A 15 0.70 8.69 12.82
C HIS A 15 -0.54 8.41 11.97
N ILE A 16 -1.64 9.13 12.19
CA ILE A 16 -2.85 8.99 11.36
C ILE A 16 -2.52 9.35 9.90
N ALA A 17 -1.79 10.45 9.66
CA ALA A 17 -1.37 10.83 8.31
C ALA A 17 -0.51 9.73 7.64
N THR A 18 0.40 9.09 8.37
CA THR A 18 1.21 7.99 7.81
C THR A 18 0.37 6.80 7.36
N LEU A 19 -0.69 6.41 8.11
CA LEU A 19 -1.61 5.36 7.67
C LEU A 19 -2.31 5.74 6.36
N GLY A 20 -2.72 7.01 6.22
CA GLY A 20 -3.30 7.53 4.99
C GLY A 20 -2.34 7.40 3.81
N SER A 21 -1.09 7.83 3.97
CA SER A 21 -0.05 7.71 2.95
C SER A 21 0.27 6.26 2.58
N ILE A 22 0.38 5.36 3.55
CA ILE A 22 0.62 3.93 3.29
C ILE A 22 -0.54 3.34 2.48
N SER A 23 -1.78 3.67 2.86
CA SER A 23 -2.96 3.17 2.15
C SER A 23 -3.06 3.65 0.71
N SER A 24 -2.62 4.89 0.41
CA SER A 24 -2.68 5.45 -0.94
C SER A 24 -1.50 5.01 -1.81
N ILE A 25 -0.31 4.84 -1.25
CA ILE A 25 0.90 4.48 -2.00
C ILE A 25 1.00 2.98 -2.23
N SER A 26 0.56 2.14 -1.29
CA SER A 26 0.71 0.68 -1.35
C SER A 26 0.20 0.05 -2.66
N PRO A 27 -1.00 0.38 -3.19
CA PRO A 27 -1.48 -0.18 -4.45
C PRO A 27 -0.52 0.06 -5.63
N TYR A 28 0.10 1.24 -5.68
CA TYR A 28 1.07 1.58 -6.73
C TYR A 28 2.36 0.78 -6.62
N VAL A 29 2.78 0.39 -5.41
CA VAL A 29 3.92 -0.51 -5.21
C VAL A 29 3.63 -1.90 -5.80
N GLY A 30 2.40 -2.41 -5.64
CA GLY A 30 1.99 -3.69 -6.26
C GLY A 30 1.91 -3.61 -7.79
N LEU A 31 1.37 -2.49 -8.31
CA LEU A 31 1.35 -2.22 -9.74
C LEU A 31 2.78 -2.17 -10.31
N LEU A 32 3.70 -1.49 -9.65
CA LEU A 32 5.11 -1.44 -10.06
C LEU A 32 5.71 -2.86 -10.11
N GLY A 33 5.43 -3.69 -9.10
CA GLY A 33 5.92 -5.07 -9.05
C GLY A 33 5.42 -5.94 -10.20
N THR A 34 4.15 -5.82 -10.58
CA THR A 34 3.61 -6.55 -11.75
C THR A 34 4.23 -6.08 -13.06
N VAL A 35 4.40 -4.77 -13.24
CA VAL A 35 5.06 -4.22 -14.43
C VAL A 35 6.49 -4.74 -14.54
N TRP A 36 7.25 -4.73 -13.44
CA TRP A 36 8.62 -5.23 -13.41
C TRP A 36 8.69 -6.74 -13.71
N GLY A 37 7.83 -7.54 -13.08
CA GLY A 37 7.84 -8.99 -13.26
C GLY A 37 7.46 -9.41 -14.69
N ILE A 38 6.46 -8.75 -15.29
CA ILE A 38 6.09 -8.96 -16.69
C ILE A 38 7.24 -8.54 -17.63
N MET A 39 7.91 -7.41 -17.36
CA MET A 39 9.07 -6.99 -18.13
C MET A 39 10.20 -8.04 -18.11
N ASN A 40 10.46 -8.66 -16.96
CA ASN A 40 11.45 -9.72 -16.83
C ASN A 40 11.08 -10.98 -17.64
N VAL A 41 9.79 -11.33 -17.72
CA VAL A 41 9.31 -12.41 -18.58
C VAL A 41 9.62 -12.13 -20.05
N PHE A 42 9.34 -10.91 -20.52
CA PHE A 42 9.65 -10.52 -21.90
C PHE A 42 11.16 -10.52 -22.20
N TYR A 43 11.99 -10.16 -21.21
CA TYR A 43 13.45 -10.25 -21.34
C TYR A 43 13.90 -11.70 -21.56
N LYS A 44 13.41 -12.66 -20.75
CA LYS A 44 13.73 -14.09 -20.90
C LYS A 44 13.26 -14.69 -22.22
N ILE A 45 12.11 -14.23 -22.75
CA ILE A 45 11.62 -14.64 -24.07
C ILE A 45 12.59 -14.19 -25.18
N ASN A 46 13.23 -13.03 -25.03
CA ASN A 46 14.19 -12.53 -26.02
C ASN A 46 15.49 -13.36 -26.06
N GLU A 47 15.93 -13.90 -24.92
CA GLU A 47 17.19 -14.65 -24.81
C GLU A 47 17.08 -16.13 -25.24
N HIS A 48 15.88 -16.70 -25.33
CA HIS A 48 15.68 -18.13 -25.57
C HIS A 48 14.92 -18.43 -26.88
N VAL A 49 15.49 -19.29 -27.72
CA VAL A 49 14.93 -19.67 -29.04
C VAL A 49 13.72 -20.61 -28.92
N ASN A 50 13.63 -21.41 -27.85
CA ASN A 50 12.55 -22.37 -27.61
C ASN A 50 11.78 -22.00 -26.34
N PHE A 51 10.72 -21.19 -26.48
CA PHE A 51 9.87 -20.73 -25.38
C PHE A 51 8.57 -21.57 -25.29
N THR A 52 8.12 -21.87 -24.07
CA THR A 52 6.81 -22.50 -23.82
C THR A 52 6.04 -21.77 -22.72
N ILE A 53 4.71 -21.85 -22.74
CA ILE A 53 3.87 -21.21 -21.71
C ILE A 53 4.19 -21.75 -20.31
N GLN A 54 4.56 -23.03 -20.19
CA GLN A 54 4.94 -23.63 -18.90
C GLN A 54 6.18 -22.97 -18.30
N THR A 55 7.11 -22.47 -19.13
CA THR A 55 8.34 -21.83 -18.63
C THR A 55 8.13 -20.43 -18.05
N ILE A 56 7.10 -19.69 -18.49
CA ILE A 56 6.82 -18.32 -18.03
C ILE A 56 5.69 -18.24 -16.99
N ALA A 57 4.87 -19.29 -16.88
CA ALA A 57 3.73 -19.31 -15.96
C ALA A 57 4.10 -19.02 -14.49
N PRO A 58 5.21 -19.55 -13.94
CA PRO A 58 5.63 -19.22 -12.58
C PRO A 58 5.95 -17.73 -12.38
N ASP A 59 6.74 -17.13 -13.27
CA ASP A 59 7.15 -15.72 -13.17
C ASP A 59 5.94 -14.75 -13.22
N ILE A 60 4.94 -15.07 -14.05
CA ILE A 60 3.70 -14.28 -14.12
C ILE A 60 2.88 -14.44 -12.83
N SER A 61 2.81 -15.66 -12.27
CA SER A 61 2.13 -15.91 -11.00
C SER A 61 2.76 -15.15 -9.83
N ASP A 62 4.09 -15.09 -9.76
CA ASP A 62 4.82 -14.33 -8.73
C ASP A 62 4.55 -12.83 -8.87
N SER A 63 4.47 -12.34 -10.10
CA SER A 63 4.08 -10.96 -10.40
C SER A 63 2.68 -10.65 -9.85
N LEU A 64 1.69 -11.51 -10.09
CA LEU A 64 0.33 -11.34 -9.59
C LEU A 64 0.24 -11.38 -8.05
N SER A 65 1.02 -12.24 -7.42
CA SER A 65 1.10 -12.33 -5.95
C SER A 65 1.57 -11.00 -5.32
N THR A 66 2.42 -10.25 -6.02
CA THR A 66 2.88 -8.93 -5.56
C THR A 66 1.74 -7.91 -5.45
N THR A 67 0.75 -7.98 -6.35
CA THR A 67 -0.46 -7.13 -6.27
C THR A 67 -1.36 -7.56 -5.12
N ALA A 68 -1.53 -8.86 -4.91
CA ALA A 68 -2.28 -9.36 -3.76
C ALA A 68 -1.66 -8.90 -2.43
N MET A 69 -0.32 -8.93 -2.33
CA MET A 69 0.42 -8.47 -1.15
C MET A 69 0.21 -6.98 -0.89
N SER A 70 0.25 -6.13 -1.92
CA SER A 70 0.09 -4.69 -1.72
C SER A 70 -1.32 -4.31 -1.29
N LEU A 71 -2.34 -5.00 -1.80
CA LEU A 71 -3.73 -4.83 -1.36
C LEU A 71 -3.92 -5.30 0.08
N PHE A 72 -3.26 -6.39 0.47
CA PHE A 72 -3.25 -6.86 1.85
C PHE A 72 -2.70 -5.82 2.81
N VAL A 73 -1.74 -5.00 2.38
CA VAL A 73 -1.22 -3.86 3.17
C VAL A 73 -2.15 -2.63 3.08
N ALA A 74 -2.68 -2.31 1.89
CA ALA A 74 -3.47 -1.11 1.64
C ALA A 74 -4.82 -1.11 2.38
N ILE A 75 -5.52 -2.24 2.39
CA ILE A 75 -6.88 -2.34 2.94
C ILE A 75 -6.91 -2.07 4.45
N PRO A 76 -6.10 -2.75 5.29
CA PRO A 76 -6.08 -2.47 6.73
C PRO A 76 -5.62 -1.05 7.06
N ALA A 77 -4.63 -0.53 6.32
CA ALA A 77 -4.15 0.84 6.49
C ALA A 77 -5.26 1.87 6.22
N LEU A 78 -6.05 1.67 5.16
CA LEU A 78 -7.17 2.54 4.81
C LEU A 78 -8.29 2.49 5.87
N VAL A 79 -8.62 1.29 6.36
CA VAL A 79 -9.62 1.11 7.42
C VAL A 79 -9.18 1.83 8.70
N GLY A 80 -7.91 1.67 9.09
CA GLY A 80 -7.34 2.35 10.25
C GLY A 80 -7.35 3.88 10.10
N PHE A 81 -6.91 4.39 8.94
CA PHE A 81 -6.93 5.81 8.63
C PHE A 81 -8.33 6.41 8.73
N ASN A 82 -9.32 5.75 8.12
CA ASN A 82 -10.70 6.22 8.12
C ASN A 82 -11.31 6.23 9.53
N LYS A 83 -11.11 5.16 10.32
CA LYS A 83 -11.64 5.08 11.69
C LYS A 83 -11.07 6.19 12.58
N LEU A 84 -9.75 6.35 12.61
CA LEU A 84 -9.08 7.34 13.46
C LEU A 84 -9.36 8.79 13.00
N SER A 85 -9.46 9.01 11.69
CA SER A 85 -9.78 10.34 11.13
C SER A 85 -11.20 10.79 11.46
N VAL A 86 -12.17 9.87 11.44
CA VAL A 86 -13.55 10.16 11.83
C VAL A 86 -13.64 10.48 13.32
N GLU A 87 -12.97 9.70 14.17
CA GLU A 87 -12.94 9.93 15.63
C GLU A 87 -12.32 11.28 15.99
N LYS A 88 -11.21 11.65 15.33
CA LYS A 88 -10.59 12.99 15.42
C LYS A 88 -11.59 14.09 15.08
N LYS A 89 -12.37 13.94 14.00
CA LYS A 89 -13.35 14.93 13.55
C LYS A 89 -14.47 15.12 14.58
N ILE A 90 -15.03 14.03 15.11
CA ILE A 90 -16.09 14.06 16.14
C ILE A 90 -15.60 14.73 17.42
N SER A 91 -14.38 14.42 17.87
CA SER A 91 -13.82 15.00 19.10
C SER A 91 -13.56 16.50 18.99
N ARG A 92 -13.24 17.03 17.80
CA ARG A 92 -13.12 18.48 17.57
C ARG A 92 -14.50 19.16 17.57
N THR A 93 -15.53 18.54 17.00
CA THR A 93 -16.90 19.09 17.00
C THR A 93 -17.53 19.15 18.39
N LYS A 94 -17.23 18.18 19.28
CA LYS A 94 -17.70 18.21 20.68
C LYS A 94 -17.00 19.26 21.57
N LYS A 95 -15.91 19.86 21.12
CA LYS A 95 -15.13 20.86 21.86
C LYS A 95 -15.49 22.31 21.48
N LEU A 96 -16.38 22.50 20.51
CA LEU A 96 -16.98 23.77 20.09
C LEU A 96 -18.39 23.87 20.68
#